data_AF-A0A699ZG56-F1
#
_entry.id   AF-A0A699ZG56-F1
#
_cell.length_a   1.000
_cell.length_b   1.000
_cell.length_c   1.000
_cell.angle_alpha   90.00
_cell.angle_beta   90.00
_cell.angle_gamma   90.00
#
_symmetry.space_group_name_H-M   'P 1'
#
loop_
_entity.id
_entity.type
_entity.pdbx_description
1 polymer ?
#
loop_
_entity_poly.entity_id
_entity_poly.type
_entity_poly.pdbx_seq_one_letter_code
_entity_poly.pdbx_strand_id
1 'polypeptide(L)'
;MVTGCLSLQLVVLPPSLPLAAAAFCSATAPQQQCAVMPAALEFLLRTNRQPDILHCHDWSTAHVAKAFWEDYQPYGLWKPKVIFTIHNLNYGQKKLAEAADYCQKFTTVSPTYAYETGSTPLIAKNAHKFCGIRNGIDLDLWDPEHNQFLPAPIVPEQVAQGKQAARNELRKRVNLSGWQDKFVVAVVSRLTPQKGVSLIKHTAFRTIERGGQWRRWQVLRWWVEEVAGVVMAAREAMAVAEPCGEAASLMMPGPMLQALAGALDRCLVALGLKLNAPRCVQALQSSDSASGGWGVTGEPAAPGNAESEAAFAEFSELQASMGGQDAAFQFKYDEPLSHLIYAAADIVVVPSMFEPCGLTQLIAMRYGAVPVVRHTGGLRDTVFDVDYDKARAAWEMHGSSDFQRDNLDATNGFAFEGTDTTALDYALNRAIDAWYNDRAWFVGLQRRVMEQDWSWNKPALDYIELYANASKQ
;
A
#
# COMPACT_ATOMS: atom_id res chain seq x y z
N MET A 1 1.09 0.61 12.87
CA MET A 1 1.50 -0.23 11.72
C MET A 1 1.64 0.72 10.54
N VAL A 2 2.84 0.89 9.99
CA VAL A 2 3.10 1.91 8.96
C VAL A 2 2.66 1.39 7.59
N THR A 3 2.00 2.25 6.82
CA THR A 3 1.36 2.07 5.51
C THR A 3 2.34 1.87 4.32
N GLY A 4 3.52 1.28 4.52
CA GLY A 4 4.56 1.14 3.48
C GLY A 4 5.03 -0.30 3.23
N CYS A 5 4.92 -0.78 1.97
CA CYS A 5 5.26 -2.13 1.48
C CYS A 5 6.74 -2.56 1.54
N LEU A 6 7.59 -1.98 2.39
CA LEU A 6 9.01 -2.37 2.51
C LEU A 6 9.44 -2.31 3.98
N SER A 7 9.09 -3.31 4.77
CA SER A 7 9.53 -3.36 6.17
C SER A 7 9.81 -4.79 6.66
N LEU A 8 10.86 -4.95 7.44
CA LEU A 8 10.95 -6.04 8.42
C LEU A 8 10.23 -5.55 9.69
N GLN A 9 9.43 -6.41 10.32
CA GLN A 9 8.77 -6.10 11.58
C GLN A 9 9.12 -7.17 12.60
N LEU A 10 9.52 -6.77 13.82
CA LEU A 10 9.74 -7.70 14.92
C LEU A 10 8.61 -7.52 15.92
N VAL A 11 7.98 -8.62 16.30
CA VAL A 11 6.87 -8.61 17.25
C VAL A 11 7.26 -9.42 18.48
N VAL A 12 7.12 -8.79 19.64
CA VAL A 12 7.25 -9.46 20.94
C VAL A 12 5.84 -9.67 21.47
N LEU A 13 5.46 -10.93 21.66
CA LEU A 13 4.16 -11.30 22.21
C LEU A 13 4.25 -11.19 23.75
N PRO A 14 3.32 -10.48 24.39
CA PRO A 14 3.36 -10.34 25.84
C PRO A 14 2.87 -11.59 26.58
N PRO A 15 3.24 -11.77 27.86
CA PRO A 15 2.38 -12.39 28.86
C PRO A 15 1.28 -11.41 29.34
N SER A 16 1.60 -10.11 29.35
CA SER A 16 0.75 -8.91 29.54
C SER A 16 1.54 -7.67 29.02
N LEU A 17 1.05 -6.95 27.99
CA LEU A 17 1.78 -5.94 27.14
C LEU A 17 2.22 -4.65 27.91
N PRO A 18 3.13 -3.79 27.37
CA PRO A 18 3.62 -3.73 25.98
C PRO A 18 5.14 -3.52 25.73
N LEU A 19 5.66 -4.10 24.63
CA LEU A 19 6.52 -3.44 23.62
C LEU A 19 6.89 -4.42 22.49
N ALA A 20 6.20 -4.33 21.35
CA ALA A 20 6.69 -4.90 20.10
C ALA A 20 7.77 -3.96 19.54
N ALA A 21 9.01 -4.44 19.41
CA ALA A 21 10.09 -3.63 18.84
C ALA A 21 10.12 -3.78 17.31
N ALA A 22 9.40 -2.94 16.56
CA ALA A 22 9.51 -2.96 15.11
C ALA A 22 10.87 -2.36 14.67
N ALA A 23 11.76 -3.17 14.10
CA ALA A 23 12.98 -2.68 13.43
C ALA A 23 12.68 -2.45 11.95
N PHE A 24 12.42 -1.21 11.56
CA PHE A 24 12.16 -0.85 10.17
C PHE A 24 13.46 -0.84 9.37
N CYS A 25 13.55 -1.71 8.36
CA CYS A 25 14.64 -1.73 7.39
C CYS A 25 14.02 -1.68 5.98
N SER A 26 14.19 -0.53 5.30
CA SER A 26 13.75 -0.34 3.91
C SER A 26 14.97 -0.11 3.02
N ALA A 27 15.10 -0.89 1.95
CA ALA A 27 16.17 -0.71 0.95
C ALA A 27 15.58 -0.80 -0.47
N THR A 28 15.90 0.19 -1.30
CA THR A 28 15.30 0.39 -2.63
C THR A 28 16.15 -0.16 -3.77
N ALA A 29 17.46 -0.32 -3.57
CA ALA A 29 18.37 -0.94 -4.54
C ALA A 29 18.72 -2.40 -4.15
N PRO A 30 18.87 -3.33 -5.12
CA PRO A 30 19.23 -4.72 -4.83
C PRO A 30 20.49 -4.87 -3.97
N GLN A 31 21.51 -4.03 -4.20
CA GLN A 31 22.75 -4.05 -3.42
C GLN A 31 22.57 -3.54 -1.97
N GLN A 32 21.62 -2.64 -1.71
CA GLN A 32 21.29 -2.16 -0.37
C GLN A 32 20.45 -3.17 0.41
N GLN A 33 19.57 -3.90 -0.26
CA GLN A 33 18.77 -4.98 0.33
C GLN A 33 19.67 -6.10 0.90
N CYS A 34 20.75 -6.45 0.19
CA CYS A 34 21.73 -7.45 0.62
C CYS A 34 22.52 -7.04 1.88
N ALA A 35 22.62 -5.75 2.21
CA ALA A 35 23.43 -5.28 3.35
C ALA A 35 22.60 -4.91 4.59
N VAL A 36 21.41 -4.33 4.42
CA VAL A 36 20.58 -3.83 5.53
C VAL A 36 19.81 -4.97 6.23
N MET A 37 19.44 -6.02 5.49
CA MET A 37 18.63 -7.11 6.02
C MET A 37 19.42 -8.08 6.93
N PRO A 38 20.63 -8.53 6.57
CA PRO A 38 21.48 -9.28 7.50
C PRO A 38 21.87 -8.47 8.73
N ALA A 39 21.99 -7.15 8.61
CA ALA A 39 22.28 -6.28 9.74
C ALA A 39 21.19 -6.31 10.82
N ALA A 40 19.91 -6.45 10.45
CA ALA A 40 18.83 -6.59 11.42
C ALA A 40 18.93 -7.91 12.22
N LEU A 41 19.21 -9.03 11.54
CA LEU A 41 19.42 -10.33 12.20
C LEU A 41 20.70 -10.34 13.05
N GLU A 42 21.77 -9.73 12.55
CA GLU A 42 23.03 -9.56 13.29
C GLU A 42 22.84 -8.70 14.53
N PHE A 43 22.08 -7.60 14.43
CA PHE A 43 21.72 -6.79 15.59
C PHE A 43 21.00 -7.63 16.65
N LEU A 44 20.00 -8.42 16.26
CA LEU A 44 19.28 -9.31 17.19
C LEU A 44 20.22 -10.30 17.87
N LEU A 45 21.08 -10.96 17.10
CA LEU A 45 22.06 -11.91 17.61
C LEU A 45 23.04 -11.24 18.59
N ARG A 46 23.60 -10.08 18.22
CA ARG A 46 24.61 -9.35 19.02
C ARG A 46 24.04 -8.74 20.29
N THR A 47 22.79 -8.30 20.24
CA THR A 47 22.08 -7.74 21.39
C THR A 47 21.41 -8.80 22.26
N ASN A 48 21.47 -10.07 21.86
CA ASN A 48 20.73 -11.17 22.47
C ASN A 48 19.21 -10.89 22.56
N ARG A 49 18.66 -10.18 21.57
CA ARG A 49 17.22 -9.90 21.47
C ARG A 49 16.54 -11.02 20.68
N GLN A 50 15.56 -11.64 21.31
CA GLN A 50 14.85 -12.81 20.79
C GLN A 50 13.36 -12.46 20.64
N PRO A 51 12.93 -11.85 19.52
CA PRO A 51 11.52 -11.62 19.28
C PRO A 51 10.76 -12.94 19.17
N ASP A 52 9.45 -12.91 19.43
CA ASP A 52 8.59 -14.09 19.23
C ASP A 52 8.34 -14.31 17.74
N ILE A 53 8.15 -13.23 16.99
CA ILE A 53 7.90 -13.26 15.55
C ILE A 53 8.90 -12.37 14.81
N LEU A 54 9.42 -12.92 13.72
CA LEU A 54 10.11 -12.22 12.65
C LEU A 54 9.16 -12.12 11.45
N HIS A 55 8.58 -10.94 11.23
CA HIS A 55 7.60 -10.73 10.17
C HIS A 55 8.23 -9.98 8.99
N CYS A 56 8.43 -10.70 7.90
CA CYS A 56 9.00 -10.22 6.65
C CYS A 56 7.88 -9.71 5.71
N HIS A 57 8.05 -8.55 5.08
CA HIS A 57 7.09 -8.00 4.10
C HIS A 57 7.68 -7.96 2.70
N ASP A 58 7.01 -8.65 1.78
CA ASP A 58 7.25 -8.69 0.34
C ASP A 58 8.63 -9.23 -0.10
N TRP A 59 8.81 -9.43 -1.42
CA TRP A 59 9.99 -10.06 -2.02
C TRP A 59 11.32 -9.39 -1.68
N SER A 60 11.30 -8.14 -1.24
CA SER A 60 12.48 -7.38 -0.79
C SER A 60 13.06 -7.89 0.53
N THR A 61 12.24 -8.51 1.38
CA THR A 61 12.65 -9.11 2.67
C THR A 61 12.70 -10.64 2.61
N ALA A 62 12.33 -11.26 1.48
CA ALA A 62 12.24 -12.71 1.34
C ALA A 62 13.51 -13.47 1.78
N HIS A 63 14.69 -12.92 1.51
CA HIS A 63 15.97 -13.55 1.89
C HIS A 63 16.15 -13.64 3.42
N VAL A 64 15.53 -12.74 4.20
CA VAL A 64 15.58 -12.77 5.67
C VAL A 64 14.99 -14.07 6.22
N ALA A 65 13.92 -14.56 5.60
CA ALA A 65 13.27 -15.80 6.03
C ALA A 65 14.24 -16.98 6.01
N LYS A 66 15.00 -17.12 4.92
CA LYS A 66 16.03 -18.16 4.76
C LYS A 66 17.24 -17.93 5.65
N ALA A 67 17.80 -16.72 5.61
CA ALA A 67 18.99 -16.37 6.38
C ALA A 67 18.78 -16.60 7.89
N PHE A 68 17.60 -16.31 8.41
CA PHE A 68 17.26 -16.61 9.80
C PHE A 68 17.53 -18.08 10.16
N TRP A 69 17.04 -19.04 9.36
CA TRP A 69 17.19 -20.47 9.65
C TRP A 69 18.60 -21.00 9.38
N GLU A 70 19.24 -20.55 8.32
CA GLU A 70 20.53 -21.10 7.89
C GLU A 70 21.72 -20.45 8.62
N ASP A 71 21.66 -19.14 8.85
CA ASP A 71 22.83 -18.34 9.25
C ASP A 71 22.76 -17.79 10.68
N TYR A 72 21.58 -17.75 11.30
CA TYR A 72 21.38 -17.10 12.61
C TYR A 72 20.83 -18.01 13.69
N GLN A 73 19.84 -18.85 13.36
CA GLN A 73 19.25 -19.81 14.30
C GLN A 73 20.31 -20.73 14.93
N PRO A 74 21.26 -21.33 14.16
CA PRO A 74 22.27 -22.23 14.73
C PRO A 74 23.24 -21.54 15.68
N TYR A 75 23.30 -20.21 15.66
CA TYR A 75 24.28 -19.41 16.40
C TYR A 75 23.69 -18.63 17.56
N GLY A 76 22.41 -18.83 17.86
CA GLY A 76 21.81 -18.32 19.09
C GLY A 76 20.54 -17.50 18.87
N LEU A 77 20.10 -17.22 17.64
CA LEU A 77 18.80 -16.58 17.39
C LEU A 77 17.68 -17.62 17.26
N TRP A 78 17.43 -18.38 18.33
CA TRP A 78 16.65 -19.63 18.30
C TRP A 78 15.14 -19.47 18.50
N LYS A 79 14.67 -18.34 19.01
CA LYS A 79 13.27 -18.15 19.41
C LYS A 79 12.31 -17.78 18.28
N PRO A 80 12.64 -16.85 17.36
CA PRO A 80 11.64 -16.27 16.46
C PRO A 80 10.96 -17.30 15.55
N LYS A 81 9.66 -17.13 15.33
CA LYS A 81 8.94 -17.74 14.20
C LYS A 81 8.89 -16.77 13.04
N VAL A 82 9.06 -17.28 11.83
CA VAL A 82 9.09 -16.49 10.61
C VAL A 82 7.70 -16.45 9.97
N ILE A 83 7.21 -15.23 9.78
CA ILE A 83 5.96 -14.94 9.08
C ILE A 83 6.26 -14.05 7.89
N PHE A 84 5.47 -14.19 6.82
CA PHE A 84 5.66 -13.41 5.61
C PHE A 84 4.37 -12.82 5.07
N THR A 85 4.36 -11.55 4.68
CA THR A 85 3.23 -10.93 3.97
C THR A 85 3.58 -10.61 2.53
N ILE A 86 2.80 -11.16 1.59
CA ILE A 86 2.92 -10.89 0.16
C ILE A 86 1.96 -9.75 -0.20
N HIS A 87 2.49 -8.64 -0.72
CA HIS A 87 1.67 -7.48 -1.12
C HIS A 87 1.28 -7.53 -2.60
N ASN A 88 2.06 -8.19 -3.45
CA ASN A 88 1.76 -8.35 -4.87
C ASN A 88 2.50 -9.57 -5.45
N LEU A 89 1.76 -10.56 -5.94
CA LEU A 89 2.35 -11.80 -6.46
C LEU A 89 2.99 -11.63 -7.85
N ASN A 90 2.79 -10.50 -8.52
CA ASN A 90 3.36 -10.26 -9.85
C ASN A 90 4.85 -9.88 -9.80
N TYR A 91 5.41 -9.63 -8.61
CA TYR A 91 6.80 -9.22 -8.45
C TYR A 91 7.58 -10.20 -7.59
N GLY A 92 8.83 -10.47 -7.97
CA GLY A 92 9.75 -11.27 -7.15
C GLY A 92 9.32 -12.72 -6.91
N GLN A 93 8.52 -13.31 -7.80
CA GLN A 93 7.92 -14.64 -7.66
C GLN A 93 8.90 -15.70 -7.13
N LYS A 94 10.08 -15.84 -7.73
CA LYS A 94 11.08 -16.82 -7.27
C LYS A 94 11.46 -16.63 -5.78
N LYS A 95 11.64 -15.39 -5.35
CA LYS A 95 11.96 -15.03 -3.95
C LYS A 95 10.77 -15.27 -3.02
N LEU A 96 9.55 -14.97 -3.47
CA LEU A 96 8.32 -15.22 -2.71
C LEU A 96 8.13 -16.73 -2.44
N ALA A 97 8.34 -17.58 -3.45
CA ALA A 97 8.26 -19.03 -3.30
C ALA A 97 9.31 -19.56 -2.31
N GLU A 98 10.55 -19.08 -2.43
CA GLU A 98 11.62 -19.45 -1.49
C GLU A 98 11.25 -19.02 -0.07
N ALA A 99 10.83 -17.78 0.15
CA ALA A 99 10.42 -17.32 1.49
C ALA A 99 9.29 -18.19 2.08
N ALA A 100 8.30 -18.59 1.26
CA ALA A 100 7.20 -19.44 1.71
C ALA A 100 7.66 -20.81 2.24
N ASP A 101 8.78 -21.35 1.73
CA ASP A 101 9.36 -22.60 2.23
C ASP A 101 9.94 -22.43 3.66
N TYR A 102 10.45 -21.24 3.99
CA TYR A 102 11.10 -20.93 5.28
C TYR A 102 10.17 -20.27 6.30
N CYS A 103 8.89 -20.05 5.99
CA CYS A 103 7.93 -19.46 6.92
C CYS A 103 7.05 -20.51 7.59
N GLN A 104 6.66 -20.25 8.85
CA GLN A 104 5.62 -21.02 9.55
C GLN A 104 4.24 -20.72 8.96
N LYS A 105 3.96 -19.43 8.75
CA LYS A 105 2.74 -18.92 8.14
C LYS A 105 3.08 -17.78 7.20
N PHE A 106 2.28 -17.61 6.16
CA PHE A 106 2.38 -16.42 5.34
C PHE A 106 0.99 -15.96 4.90
N THR A 107 0.85 -14.67 4.64
CA THR A 107 -0.42 -14.05 4.34
C THR A 107 -0.31 -13.14 3.12
N THR A 108 -1.45 -12.75 2.59
CA THR A 108 -1.56 -11.62 1.68
C THR A 108 -2.60 -10.62 2.20
N VAL A 109 -2.74 -9.49 1.52
CA VAL A 109 -3.42 -8.28 2.01
C VAL A 109 -4.95 -8.28 1.79
N SER A 110 -5.55 -9.44 1.50
CA SER A 110 -6.98 -9.62 1.24
C SER A 110 -7.38 -11.11 1.25
N PRO A 111 -8.50 -11.48 1.91
CA PRO A 111 -9.09 -12.82 1.81
C PRO A 111 -9.46 -13.24 0.37
N THR A 112 -10.14 -12.38 -0.39
CA THR A 112 -10.48 -12.68 -1.79
C THR A 112 -9.23 -12.89 -2.62
N TYR A 113 -8.21 -12.05 -2.44
CA TYR A 113 -6.97 -12.17 -3.18
C TYR A 113 -6.18 -13.45 -2.82
N ALA A 114 -6.20 -13.84 -1.55
CA ALA A 114 -5.65 -15.13 -1.11
C ALA A 114 -6.37 -16.29 -1.81
N TYR A 115 -7.69 -16.24 -1.90
CA TYR A 115 -8.49 -17.22 -2.62
C TYR A 115 -8.16 -17.27 -4.12
N GLU A 116 -8.10 -16.11 -4.79
CA GLU A 116 -7.80 -15.99 -6.22
C GLU A 116 -6.41 -16.52 -6.57
N THR A 117 -5.43 -16.37 -5.67
CA THR A 117 -4.03 -16.74 -5.92
C THR A 117 -3.57 -18.03 -5.26
N GLY A 118 -4.36 -18.62 -4.36
CA GLY A 118 -3.97 -19.76 -3.54
C GLY A 118 -3.63 -21.03 -4.33
N SER A 119 -4.19 -21.16 -5.54
CA SER A 119 -3.95 -22.27 -6.46
C SER A 119 -2.75 -22.06 -7.39
N THR A 120 -2.12 -20.88 -7.36
CA THR A 120 -0.95 -20.60 -8.21
C THR A 120 0.21 -21.53 -7.83
N PRO A 121 1.05 -21.97 -8.77
CA PRO A 121 2.19 -22.85 -8.48
C PRO A 121 3.14 -22.30 -7.40
N LEU A 122 3.20 -20.96 -7.29
CA LEU A 122 3.95 -20.24 -6.28
C LEU A 122 3.51 -20.59 -4.85
N ILE A 123 2.20 -20.70 -4.64
CA ILE A 123 1.57 -20.83 -3.34
C ILE A 123 1.16 -22.28 -3.06
N ALA A 124 0.77 -23.03 -4.10
CA ALA A 124 0.17 -24.35 -4.01
C ALA A 124 0.96 -25.33 -3.12
N LYS A 125 2.30 -25.32 -3.21
CA LYS A 125 3.19 -26.15 -2.37
C LYS A 125 2.98 -25.91 -0.88
N ASN A 126 2.75 -24.65 -0.49
CA ASN A 126 2.63 -24.21 0.90
C ASN A 126 1.24 -23.64 1.22
N ALA A 127 0.20 -24.00 0.46
CA ALA A 127 -1.14 -23.40 0.59
C ALA A 127 -1.76 -23.58 1.99
N HIS A 128 -1.44 -24.66 2.71
CA HIS A 128 -1.88 -24.91 4.08
C HIS A 128 -1.33 -23.91 5.12
N LYS A 129 -0.32 -23.12 4.76
CA LYS A 129 0.26 -22.04 5.57
C LYS A 129 -0.26 -20.66 5.16
N PHE A 130 -1.00 -20.57 4.06
CA PHE A 130 -1.40 -19.31 3.43
C PHE A 130 -2.78 -18.85 3.87
N CYS A 131 -2.91 -17.56 4.17
CA CYS A 131 -4.20 -16.91 4.42
C CYS A 131 -4.24 -15.51 3.79
N GLY A 132 -5.40 -14.87 3.84
CA GLY A 132 -5.56 -13.46 3.49
C GLY A 132 -6.03 -12.66 4.68
N ILE A 133 -5.31 -11.59 5.02
CA ILE A 133 -5.68 -10.63 6.05
C ILE A 133 -5.84 -9.29 5.37
N ARG A 134 -7.03 -8.69 5.49
CA ARG A 134 -7.34 -7.41 4.84
C ARG A 134 -6.44 -6.30 5.38
N ASN A 135 -6.07 -5.35 4.52
CA ASN A 135 -5.32 -4.17 4.96
C ASN A 135 -6.21 -3.18 5.74
N GLY A 136 -5.59 -2.24 6.45
CA GLY A 136 -6.26 -1.11 7.12
C GLY A 136 -5.63 0.23 6.74
N ILE A 137 -6.35 1.32 6.99
CA ILE A 137 -5.80 2.68 6.83
C ILE A 137 -5.44 3.31 8.19
N ASP A 138 -4.48 4.22 8.14
CA ASP A 138 -4.14 5.09 9.28
C ASP A 138 -5.14 6.25 9.33
N LEU A 139 -5.92 6.34 10.42
CA LEU A 139 -6.97 7.32 10.56
C LEU A 139 -6.44 8.72 10.93
N ASP A 140 -5.25 8.81 11.52
CA ASP A 140 -4.62 10.09 11.85
C ASP A 140 -4.07 10.73 10.58
N LEU A 141 -3.49 9.91 9.69
CA LEU A 141 -3.05 10.36 8.39
C LEU A 141 -4.24 10.78 7.51
N TRP A 142 -5.30 9.98 7.49
CA TRP A 142 -6.50 10.21 6.68
C TRP A 142 -7.67 10.73 7.52
N ASP A 143 -7.42 11.77 8.30
CA ASP A 143 -8.44 12.45 9.09
C ASP A 143 -9.06 13.60 8.28
N PRO A 144 -10.33 13.53 7.85
CA PRO A 144 -11.01 14.61 7.16
C PRO A 144 -11.58 15.69 8.10
N GLU A 145 -11.65 15.44 9.40
CA GLU A 145 -12.18 16.39 10.40
C GLU A 145 -11.12 17.40 10.81
N HIS A 146 -9.92 16.91 11.16
CA HIS A 146 -8.81 17.74 11.65
C HIS A 146 -7.74 18.02 10.58
N ASN A 147 -8.08 17.87 9.30
CA ASN A 147 -7.14 18.03 8.20
C ASN A 147 -6.79 19.50 7.93
N GLN A 148 -5.54 19.89 8.16
CA GLN A 148 -5.07 21.24 7.86
C GLN A 148 -5.07 21.59 6.36
N PHE A 149 -5.11 20.60 5.46
CA PHE A 149 -5.10 20.84 4.02
C PHE A 149 -6.49 21.11 3.44
N LEU A 150 -7.55 20.90 4.23
CA LEU A 150 -8.93 21.09 3.79
C LEU A 150 -9.44 22.50 4.14
N PRO A 151 -10.29 23.09 3.28
CA PRO A 151 -10.86 24.41 3.54
C PRO A 151 -11.91 24.42 4.66
N ALA A 152 -12.47 23.23 4.99
CA ALA A 152 -13.41 23.02 6.07
C ALA A 152 -13.34 21.55 6.52
N PRO A 153 -13.64 21.25 7.80
CA PRO A 153 -13.82 19.88 8.28
C PRO A 153 -14.89 19.14 7.48
N ILE A 154 -14.68 17.84 7.25
CA ILE A 154 -15.68 16.96 6.63
C ILE A 154 -16.02 15.86 7.64
N VAL A 155 -17.23 15.95 8.20
CA VAL A 155 -17.81 14.97 9.12
C VAL A 155 -19.12 14.42 8.55
N PRO A 156 -19.58 13.22 8.96
CA PRO A 156 -20.75 12.56 8.38
C PRO A 156 -22.04 13.41 8.39
N GLU A 157 -22.23 14.24 9.42
CA GLU A 157 -23.40 15.11 9.59
C GLU A 157 -23.40 16.30 8.62
N GLN A 158 -22.21 16.77 8.22
CA GLN A 158 -22.00 17.96 7.39
C GLN A 158 -21.25 17.66 6.09
N VAL A 159 -21.30 16.40 5.64
CA VAL A 159 -20.55 15.92 4.47
C VAL A 159 -20.85 16.73 3.22
N ALA A 160 -22.11 17.13 2.99
CA ALA A 160 -22.48 17.91 1.82
C ALA A 160 -21.79 19.28 1.78
N GLN A 161 -21.77 20.01 2.90
CA GLN A 161 -21.13 21.33 3.01
C GLN A 161 -19.61 21.22 2.91
N GLY A 162 -19.01 20.28 3.66
CA GLY A 162 -17.57 20.08 3.66
C GLY A 162 -17.03 19.67 2.28
N LYS A 163 -17.70 18.73 1.61
CA LYS A 163 -17.35 18.35 0.22
C LYS A 163 -17.56 19.48 -0.77
N GLN A 164 -18.61 20.30 -0.60
CA GLN A 164 -18.81 21.49 -1.42
C GLN A 164 -17.63 22.46 -1.28
N ALA A 165 -17.20 22.75 -0.04
CA ALA A 165 -16.03 23.59 0.22
C ALA A 165 -14.76 23.02 -0.44
N ALA A 166 -14.51 21.72 -0.29
CA ALA A 166 -13.39 21.04 -0.93
C ALA A 166 -13.44 21.11 -2.46
N ARG A 167 -14.60 20.88 -3.09
CA ARG A 167 -14.77 21.04 -4.55
C ARG A 167 -14.43 22.45 -5.01
N ASN A 168 -14.88 23.45 -4.27
CA ASN A 168 -14.65 24.84 -4.62
C ASN A 168 -13.16 25.20 -4.55
N GLU A 169 -12.48 24.73 -3.51
CA GLU A 169 -11.05 24.92 -3.35
C GLU A 169 -10.26 24.18 -4.44
N LEU A 170 -10.63 22.93 -4.74
CA LEU A 170 -10.01 22.17 -5.84
C LEU A 170 -10.18 22.90 -7.18
N ARG A 171 -11.38 23.39 -7.49
CA ARG A 171 -11.67 24.16 -8.71
C ARG A 171 -10.82 25.40 -8.87
N LYS A 172 -10.57 26.12 -7.77
CA LYS A 172 -9.65 27.27 -7.77
C LYS A 172 -8.22 26.84 -8.06
N ARG A 173 -7.72 25.79 -7.38
CA ARG A 173 -6.32 25.35 -7.49
C ARG A 173 -5.94 24.83 -8.87
N VAL A 174 -6.88 24.16 -9.55
CA VAL A 174 -6.59 23.52 -10.86
C VAL A 174 -7.35 24.16 -12.03
N ASN A 175 -7.84 25.40 -11.84
CA ASN A 175 -8.48 26.25 -12.86
C ASN A 175 -9.63 25.59 -13.62
N LEU A 176 -10.58 25.05 -12.86
CA LEU A 176 -11.79 24.40 -13.41
C LEU A 176 -12.93 25.39 -13.53
N SER A 177 -13.83 25.12 -14.48
CA SER A 177 -15.07 25.88 -14.60
C SER A 177 -15.86 25.86 -13.30
N GLY A 178 -16.47 27.02 -13.02
CA GLY A 178 -17.15 27.31 -11.78
C GLY A 178 -18.55 26.69 -11.65
N TRP A 179 -18.81 26.17 -10.45
CA TRP A 179 -20.06 26.24 -9.65
C TRP A 179 -21.41 25.72 -10.18
N GLN A 180 -21.51 25.16 -11.39
CA GLN A 180 -22.81 24.65 -11.93
C GLN A 180 -23.27 23.31 -11.34
N ASP A 181 -23.14 23.08 -10.03
CA ASP A 181 -23.47 21.79 -9.36
C ASP A 181 -23.10 20.60 -10.25
N LYS A 182 -21.82 20.52 -10.65
CA LYS A 182 -21.27 19.37 -11.36
C LYS A 182 -20.65 18.42 -10.34
N PHE A 183 -20.92 17.13 -10.47
CA PHE A 183 -20.23 16.09 -9.71
C PHE A 183 -18.76 16.02 -10.11
N VAL A 184 -17.92 15.60 -9.18
CA VAL A 184 -16.49 15.34 -9.42
C VAL A 184 -16.21 13.86 -9.34
N VAL A 185 -15.66 13.29 -10.42
CA VAL A 185 -15.13 11.92 -10.42
C VAL A 185 -13.61 12.00 -10.38
N ALA A 186 -12.99 11.23 -9.49
CA ALA A 186 -11.54 11.13 -9.38
C ALA A 186 -11.03 9.70 -9.60
N VAL A 187 -9.85 9.59 -10.21
CA VAL A 187 -9.01 8.39 -10.12
C VAL A 187 -7.68 8.77 -9.48
N VAL A 188 -7.35 8.05 -8.42
CA VAL A 188 -6.11 8.22 -7.65
C VAL A 188 -5.33 6.91 -7.72
N SER A 189 -4.42 6.80 -8.69
CA SER A 189 -3.68 5.57 -8.96
C SER A 189 -2.31 5.81 -9.59
N ARG A 190 -1.49 4.75 -9.64
CA ARG A 190 -0.33 4.69 -10.54
C ARG A 190 -0.79 4.46 -11.99
N LEU A 191 0.08 4.81 -12.93
CA LEU A 191 -0.04 4.50 -14.35
C LEU A 191 0.64 3.18 -14.69
N THR A 192 -0.06 2.07 -14.52
CA THR A 192 0.42 0.77 -14.99
C THR A 192 -0.74 0.01 -15.61
N PRO A 193 -0.52 -0.91 -16.56
CA PRO A 193 -1.60 -1.71 -17.15
C PRO A 193 -2.46 -2.42 -16.10
N GLN A 194 -1.85 -2.84 -14.99
CA GLN A 194 -2.52 -3.41 -13.81
C GLN A 194 -3.68 -2.53 -13.28
N LYS A 195 -3.56 -1.21 -13.37
CA LYS A 195 -4.55 -0.24 -12.87
C LYS A 195 -5.67 0.06 -13.88
N GLY A 196 -5.71 -0.64 -15.01
CA GLY A 196 -6.78 -0.48 -16.00
C GLY A 196 -6.68 0.86 -16.74
N VAL A 197 -5.52 1.19 -17.28
CA VAL A 197 -5.21 2.46 -17.98
C VAL A 197 -6.30 2.83 -19.00
N SER A 198 -6.75 1.87 -19.81
CA SER A 198 -7.83 2.05 -20.79
C SER A 198 -9.17 2.41 -20.15
N LEU A 199 -9.52 1.76 -19.03
CA LEU A 199 -10.74 2.06 -18.26
C LEU A 199 -10.65 3.42 -17.56
N ILE A 200 -9.48 3.81 -17.06
CA ILE A 200 -9.26 5.15 -16.48
C ILE A 200 -9.51 6.22 -17.56
N LYS A 201 -8.98 6.00 -18.77
CA LYS A 201 -9.21 6.90 -19.91
C LYS A 201 -10.68 6.98 -20.27
N HIS A 202 -11.36 5.84 -20.36
CA HIS A 202 -12.81 5.77 -20.62
C HIS A 202 -13.62 6.53 -19.56
N THR A 203 -13.27 6.35 -18.29
CA THR A 203 -13.90 7.05 -17.16
C THR A 203 -13.84 8.58 -17.33
N ALA A 204 -12.71 9.11 -17.82
CA ALA A 204 -12.55 10.53 -18.10
C ALA A 204 -13.57 11.03 -19.14
N PHE A 205 -13.66 10.33 -20.28
CA PHE A 205 -14.61 10.68 -21.34
C PHE A 205 -16.05 10.57 -20.85
N ARG A 206 -16.38 9.46 -20.20
CA ARG A 206 -17.73 9.21 -19.70
C ARG A 206 -18.16 10.25 -18.67
N THR A 207 -17.27 10.65 -17.78
CA THR A 207 -17.56 11.69 -16.77
C THR A 207 -17.96 13.01 -17.44
N ILE A 208 -17.21 13.45 -18.45
CA ILE A 208 -17.49 14.71 -19.16
C ILE A 208 -18.77 14.59 -19.99
N GLU A 209 -18.96 13.48 -20.70
CA GLU A 209 -20.19 13.20 -21.47
C GLU A 209 -21.45 13.29 -20.60
N ARG A 210 -21.34 12.83 -19.34
CA ARG A 210 -22.42 12.88 -18.35
C ARG A 210 -22.55 14.24 -17.62
N GLY A 211 -21.85 15.28 -18.10
CA GLY A 211 -21.90 16.64 -17.55
C GLY A 211 -21.10 16.85 -16.27
N GLY A 212 -20.28 15.88 -15.87
CA GLY A 212 -19.43 15.95 -14.69
C GLY A 212 -18.06 16.58 -14.94
N GLN A 213 -17.26 16.58 -13.88
CA GLN A 213 -15.88 17.04 -13.89
C GLN A 213 -14.94 15.88 -13.55
N TRP A 214 -13.89 15.71 -14.36
CA TRP A 214 -12.96 14.59 -14.24
C TRP A 214 -11.63 14.99 -13.60
N ARG A 215 -11.15 14.22 -12.63
CA ARG A 215 -9.82 14.37 -12.06
C ARG A 215 -9.01 13.10 -12.10
N ARG A 216 -7.73 13.28 -12.40
CA ARG A 216 -6.77 12.21 -12.29
C ARG A 216 -5.55 12.64 -11.51
N TRP A 217 -5.15 11.79 -10.57
CA TRP A 217 -4.00 12.00 -9.71
C TRP A 217 -3.04 10.82 -9.71
N GLN A 218 -1.75 11.13 -9.77
CA GLN A 218 -0.69 10.16 -9.55
C GLN A 218 -0.46 9.95 -8.05
N VAL A 219 -0.76 8.76 -7.56
CA VAL A 219 -0.18 8.27 -6.30
C VAL A 219 1.30 8.03 -6.54
N LEU A 220 2.15 8.40 -5.58
CA LEU A 220 3.60 8.20 -5.59
C LEU A 220 4.04 6.99 -6.42
N ARG A 221 4.79 7.26 -7.49
CA ARG A 221 6.00 6.47 -7.76
C ARG A 221 6.87 6.72 -6.54
N TRP A 222 7.29 5.67 -5.84
CA TRP A 222 8.29 5.74 -4.78
C TRP A 222 9.24 6.93 -5.00
N TRP A 223 9.08 8.00 -4.21
CA TRP A 223 10.04 9.09 -4.21
C TRP A 223 11.18 8.61 -3.33
N VAL A 224 12.23 8.14 -3.99
CA VAL A 224 13.45 7.61 -3.37
C VAL A 224 14.26 8.73 -2.68
N GLU A 225 13.89 10.00 -2.84
CA GLU A 225 14.67 11.12 -2.29
C GLU A 225 14.27 11.53 -0.87
N GLU A 226 13.08 11.18 -0.36
CA GLU A 226 12.67 11.50 1.03
C GLU A 226 12.89 10.38 2.06
N VAL A 227 13.28 9.17 1.62
CA VAL A 227 13.88 8.17 2.54
C VAL A 227 15.28 8.61 2.97
N ALA A 228 15.90 9.55 2.24
CA ALA A 228 17.03 10.30 2.78
C ALA A 228 16.60 10.99 4.09
N GLY A 229 15.35 11.43 4.25
CA GLY A 229 14.80 11.98 5.48
C GLY A 229 14.77 11.01 6.67
N VAL A 230 14.51 9.72 6.44
CA VAL A 230 14.56 8.69 7.51
C VAL A 230 16.01 8.31 7.84
N VAL A 231 16.89 8.32 6.85
CA VAL A 231 18.35 8.22 7.06
C VAL A 231 18.90 9.50 7.73
N MET A 232 18.28 10.65 7.50
CA MET A 232 18.61 11.95 8.11
C MET A 232 18.02 12.09 9.51
N ALA A 233 16.87 11.49 9.82
CA ALA A 233 16.35 11.38 11.18
C ALA A 233 17.22 10.43 12.02
N ALA A 234 17.75 9.36 11.41
CA ALA A 234 18.85 8.61 11.99
C ALA A 234 20.10 9.49 12.16
N ARG A 235 20.41 10.38 11.21
CA ARG A 235 21.53 11.32 11.27
C ARG A 235 21.36 12.44 12.32
N GLU A 236 20.15 12.90 12.60
CA GLU A 236 19.81 13.89 13.64
C GLU A 236 19.79 13.26 15.03
N ALA A 237 19.31 12.01 15.16
CA ALA A 237 19.54 11.19 16.35
C ALA A 237 21.04 10.90 16.59
N MET A 238 21.88 11.04 15.55
CA MET A 238 23.34 10.86 15.57
C MET A 238 24.12 12.20 15.62
N ALA A 239 23.47 13.37 15.68
CA ALA A 239 24.13 14.68 15.62
C ALA A 239 24.75 15.17 16.95
N VAL A 240 24.94 14.29 17.94
CA VAL A 240 25.65 14.59 19.21
C VAL A 240 27.17 14.34 19.09
N ALA A 241 27.71 14.15 17.89
CA ALA A 241 29.15 14.03 17.67
C ALA A 241 29.62 14.98 16.55
N GLU A 242 30.59 15.84 16.87
CA GLU A 242 31.12 16.92 16.03
C GLU A 242 31.66 16.49 14.65
N PRO A 243 31.72 17.41 13.66
CA PRO A 243 31.99 17.08 12.27
C PRO A 243 33.48 17.12 11.91
N CYS A 244 33.90 16.28 10.97
CA CYS A 244 35.16 16.45 10.24
C CYS A 244 34.97 16.26 8.73
N GLY A 245 35.02 17.37 8.00
CA GLY A 245 35.73 17.56 6.71
C GLY A 245 35.37 16.75 5.45
N GLU A 246 34.75 17.47 4.51
CA GLU A 246 34.98 17.49 3.05
C GLU A 246 34.51 16.35 2.10
N ALA A 247 34.22 16.80 0.88
CA ALA A 247 33.36 16.21 -0.16
C ALA A 247 34.10 15.39 -1.22
N ALA A 248 33.40 14.52 -1.97
CA ALA A 248 33.42 14.43 -3.45
C ALA A 248 32.63 13.21 -4.01
N SER A 249 32.38 13.30 -5.31
CA SER A 249 31.39 12.68 -6.21
C SER A 249 31.60 11.23 -6.69
N LEU A 250 30.46 10.63 -7.09
CA LEU A 250 30.16 9.66 -8.18
C LEU A 250 30.93 8.32 -8.34
N MET A 251 30.11 7.29 -8.63
CA MET A 251 30.38 5.86 -8.90
C MET A 251 30.81 5.04 -7.68
N MET A 252 29.97 4.08 -7.24
CA MET A 252 30.20 3.28 -6.03
C MET A 252 31.24 2.15 -6.24
N PRO A 253 32.45 2.22 -5.66
CA PRO A 253 33.42 1.13 -5.64
C PRO A 253 33.38 0.44 -4.24
N GLY A 254 34.13 -0.65 -4.06
CA GLY A 254 34.28 -1.39 -2.79
C GLY A 254 34.42 -0.58 -1.47
N PRO A 255 34.96 0.66 -1.46
CA PRO A 255 34.99 1.51 -0.27
C PRO A 255 33.61 1.89 0.29
N MET A 256 32.53 1.88 -0.52
CA MET A 256 31.19 2.25 -0.07
C MET A 256 30.48 1.12 0.69
N LEU A 257 30.83 -0.14 0.38
CA LEU A 257 30.47 -1.33 1.15
C LEU A 257 31.17 -1.32 2.53
N GLN A 258 32.44 -0.90 2.56
CA GLN A 258 33.16 -0.63 3.81
C GLN A 258 32.61 0.57 4.57
N ALA A 259 32.11 1.60 3.89
CA ALA A 259 31.50 2.76 4.53
C ALA A 259 30.12 2.45 5.14
N LEU A 260 29.32 1.57 4.50
CA LEU A 260 28.04 1.09 5.02
C LEU A 260 28.24 0.09 6.17
N ALA A 261 29.18 -0.84 6.04
CA ALA A 261 29.62 -1.72 7.12
C ALA A 261 30.19 -0.90 8.28
N GLY A 262 30.96 0.15 7.99
CA GLY A 262 31.49 1.10 8.97
C GLY A 262 30.41 2.00 9.59
N ALA A 263 29.33 2.33 8.88
CA ALA A 263 28.20 3.09 9.43
C ALA A 263 27.36 2.21 10.36
N LEU A 264 27.13 0.95 9.97
CA LEU A 264 26.53 -0.08 10.83
C LEU A 264 27.40 -0.38 12.05
N ASP A 265 28.71 -0.53 11.88
CA ASP A 265 29.67 -0.72 12.96
C ASP A 265 29.73 0.50 13.88
N ARG A 266 29.66 1.74 13.36
CA ARG A 266 29.55 2.97 14.18
C ARG A 266 28.23 3.05 14.95
N CYS A 267 27.10 2.68 14.34
CA CYS A 267 25.80 2.61 15.03
C CYS A 267 25.79 1.54 16.14
N LEU A 268 26.47 0.42 15.93
CA LEU A 268 26.57 -0.67 16.90
C LEU A 268 27.59 -0.38 18.00
N VAL A 269 28.71 0.27 17.67
CA VAL A 269 29.73 0.75 18.64
C VAL A 269 29.16 1.84 19.54
N ALA A 270 28.30 2.73 19.02
CA ALA A 270 27.55 3.69 19.84
C ALA A 270 26.57 3.03 20.82
N LEU A 271 26.17 1.78 20.55
CA LEU A 271 25.40 0.90 21.44
C LEU A 271 26.27 -0.07 22.26
N GLY A 272 27.61 0.05 22.19
CA GLY A 272 28.57 -0.80 22.92
C GLY A 272 28.86 -2.17 22.29
N LEU A 273 28.45 -2.39 21.03
CA LEU A 273 28.50 -3.68 20.33
C LEU A 273 29.52 -3.63 19.18
N LYS A 274 30.53 -4.50 19.18
CA LYS A 274 31.45 -4.65 18.03
C LYS A 274 30.88 -5.67 17.02
N LEU A 275 30.75 -5.26 15.76
CA LEU A 275 30.47 -6.18 14.64
C LEU A 275 31.73 -7.01 14.39
N ASN A 276 31.68 -8.32 14.63
CA ASN A 276 32.68 -9.21 14.06
C ASN A 276 32.23 -9.48 12.62
N ALA A 277 32.79 -8.70 11.68
CA ALA A 277 32.46 -8.63 10.27
C ALA A 277 32.61 -9.92 9.39
N PRO A 278 33.23 -11.05 9.81
CA PRO A 278 33.38 -12.18 8.89
C PRO A 278 32.05 -12.77 8.37
N ARG A 279 30.97 -12.75 9.17
CA ARG A 279 29.69 -13.39 8.81
C ARG A 279 28.82 -12.56 7.87
N CYS A 280 28.72 -11.25 8.10
CA CYS A 280 28.06 -10.34 7.15
C CYS A 280 28.74 -10.38 5.78
N VAL A 281 30.08 -10.45 5.75
CA VAL A 281 30.86 -10.57 4.52
C VAL A 281 30.70 -11.96 3.87
N GLN A 282 30.63 -13.05 4.65
CA GLN A 282 30.35 -14.39 4.12
C GLN A 282 28.92 -14.55 3.56
N ALA A 283 27.92 -13.96 4.19
CA ALA A 283 26.55 -13.91 3.67
C ALA A 283 26.48 -13.12 2.36
N LEU A 284 27.23 -12.01 2.26
CA LEU A 284 27.38 -11.25 1.01
C LEU A 284 28.12 -12.07 -0.07
N GLN A 285 29.19 -12.79 0.28
CA GLN A 285 30.02 -13.56 -0.67
C GLN A 285 29.40 -14.91 -1.10
N SER A 286 28.62 -15.56 -0.23
CA SER A 286 27.88 -16.78 -0.58
C SER A 286 26.73 -16.48 -1.54
N SER A 287 26.15 -15.27 -1.48
CA SER A 287 25.20 -14.77 -2.48
C SER A 287 25.84 -14.53 -3.87
N ASP A 288 27.15 -14.26 -3.92
CA ASP A 288 27.93 -14.19 -5.16
C ASP A 288 28.31 -15.59 -5.70
N SER A 289 28.43 -16.61 -4.85
CA SER A 289 28.85 -17.96 -5.28
C SER A 289 27.78 -18.76 -6.05
N ALA A 290 26.53 -18.31 -6.03
CA ALA A 290 25.47 -18.79 -6.93
C ALA A 290 25.48 -18.07 -8.30
N SER A 291 26.45 -17.17 -8.54
CA SER A 291 26.70 -16.58 -9.85
C SER A 291 27.63 -17.44 -10.70
N GLY A 292 27.02 -18.37 -11.44
CA GLY A 292 27.58 -18.71 -12.73
C GLY A 292 27.58 -17.43 -13.58
N GLY A 293 28.71 -16.73 -13.59
CA GLY A 293 29.04 -15.61 -14.46
C GLY A 293 27.95 -14.55 -14.62
N TRP A 294 28.05 -13.44 -13.86
CA TRP A 294 27.46 -12.16 -14.28
C TRP A 294 28.21 -11.62 -15.50
N GLY A 295 28.08 -12.30 -16.63
CA GLY A 295 28.23 -11.68 -17.93
C GLY A 295 27.08 -10.69 -18.07
N VAL A 296 27.40 -9.47 -18.52
CA VAL A 296 26.44 -8.51 -19.06
C VAL A 296 25.76 -9.15 -20.27
N THR A 297 24.81 -10.03 -20.02
CA THR A 297 23.81 -10.49 -20.97
C THR A 297 22.51 -9.96 -20.42
N GLY A 298 21.91 -9.03 -21.16
CA GLY A 298 20.81 -8.21 -20.68
C GLY A 298 19.70 -9.04 -20.06
N GLU A 299 19.54 -8.93 -18.75
CA GLU A 299 18.19 -8.97 -18.21
C GLU A 299 17.46 -7.76 -18.82
N PRO A 300 16.35 -7.95 -19.55
CA PRO A 300 15.58 -6.83 -20.03
C PRO A 300 15.18 -6.00 -18.81
N ALA A 301 15.31 -4.68 -18.93
CA ALA A 301 14.71 -3.76 -17.97
C ALA A 301 13.30 -4.27 -17.66
N ALA A 302 12.94 -4.38 -16.38
CA ALA A 302 11.65 -4.91 -15.97
C ALA A 302 10.54 -4.35 -16.89
N PRO A 303 9.67 -5.20 -17.47
CA PRO A 303 8.74 -4.81 -18.55
C PRO A 303 7.85 -3.59 -18.22
N GLY A 304 7.75 -3.23 -16.93
CA GLY A 304 7.04 -2.05 -16.46
C GLY A 304 7.59 -0.68 -16.90
N ASN A 305 8.85 -0.52 -17.33
CA ASN A 305 9.34 0.83 -17.71
C ASN A 305 8.73 1.31 -19.04
N ALA A 306 8.83 0.51 -20.12
CA ALA A 306 8.31 0.89 -21.42
C ALA A 306 6.78 1.01 -21.45
N GLU A 307 6.06 0.11 -20.77
CA GLU A 307 4.59 0.18 -20.67
C GLU A 307 4.11 1.37 -19.82
N SER A 308 4.85 1.73 -18.77
CA SER A 308 4.53 2.93 -17.97
C SER A 308 4.83 4.22 -18.74
N GLU A 309 5.89 4.23 -19.56
CA GLU A 309 6.21 5.34 -20.46
C GLU A 309 5.14 5.51 -21.55
N ALA A 310 4.68 4.41 -22.16
CA ALA A 310 3.58 4.44 -23.12
C ALA A 310 2.27 4.94 -22.48
N ALA A 311 1.92 4.45 -21.29
CA ALA A 311 0.76 4.93 -20.55
C ALA A 311 0.88 6.41 -20.15
N PHE A 312 2.11 6.89 -19.88
CA PHE A 312 2.36 8.29 -19.59
C PHE A 312 2.18 9.18 -20.83
N ALA A 313 2.69 8.74 -21.99
CA ALA A 313 2.49 9.43 -23.26
C ALA A 313 1.00 9.54 -23.61
N GLU A 314 0.27 8.42 -23.52
CA GLU A 314 -1.17 8.39 -23.79
C GLU A 314 -1.96 9.36 -22.89
N PHE A 315 -1.61 9.45 -21.61
CA PHE A 315 -2.27 10.39 -20.70
C PHE A 315 -1.81 11.84 -20.86
N SER A 316 -0.61 12.08 -21.38
CA SER A 316 -0.15 13.41 -21.75
C SER A 316 -0.93 13.93 -22.97
N GLU A 317 -1.20 13.08 -23.95
CA GLU A 317 -2.08 13.37 -25.08
C GLU A 317 -3.54 13.60 -24.63
N LEU A 318 -4.01 12.80 -23.67
CA LEU A 318 -5.32 13.00 -23.06
C LEU A 318 -5.43 14.34 -22.33
N GLN A 319 -4.38 14.73 -21.61
CA GLN A 319 -4.31 16.06 -20.98
C GLN A 319 -4.33 17.17 -22.04
N ALA A 320 -3.60 17.02 -23.15
CA ALA A 320 -3.58 18.02 -24.20
C ALA A 320 -4.95 18.18 -24.90
N SER A 321 -5.71 17.10 -25.04
CA SER A 321 -7.01 17.09 -25.73
C SER A 321 -8.20 17.43 -24.84
N MET A 322 -8.19 17.01 -23.57
CA MET A 322 -9.31 17.19 -22.64
C MET A 322 -9.03 18.19 -21.52
N GLY A 323 -7.77 18.52 -21.29
CA GLY A 323 -7.36 19.42 -20.21
C GLY A 323 -7.97 20.80 -20.35
N GLY A 324 -8.36 21.38 -19.23
CA GLY A 324 -8.95 22.71 -19.18
C GLY A 324 -10.09 22.76 -18.18
N GLN A 325 -11.22 23.31 -18.60
CA GLN A 325 -12.30 23.69 -17.69
C GLN A 325 -12.99 22.52 -16.98
N ASP A 326 -13.02 21.32 -17.59
CA ASP A 326 -13.74 20.17 -17.02
C ASP A 326 -12.82 18.98 -16.66
N ALA A 327 -11.58 18.93 -17.16
CA ALA A 327 -10.60 17.88 -16.83
C ALA A 327 -9.20 18.43 -16.47
N ALA A 328 -8.57 17.77 -15.51
CA ALA A 328 -7.28 18.16 -14.96
C ALA A 328 -6.52 16.90 -14.57
N PHE A 329 -5.24 16.93 -14.91
CA PHE A 329 -4.35 15.80 -14.83
C PHE A 329 -3.13 16.22 -14.05
N GLN A 330 -2.79 15.44 -13.02
CA GLN A 330 -1.54 15.61 -12.32
C GLN A 330 -0.74 14.31 -12.31
N PHE A 331 0.52 14.46 -12.70
CA PHE A 331 1.53 13.42 -12.80
C PHE A 331 2.61 13.49 -11.70
N LYS A 332 2.42 14.33 -10.69
CA LYS A 332 3.35 14.47 -9.56
C LYS A 332 2.59 14.34 -8.27
N TYR A 333 3.17 13.63 -7.32
CA TYR A 333 2.61 13.58 -5.98
C TYR A 333 2.71 14.94 -5.29
N ASP A 334 1.69 15.24 -4.50
CA ASP A 334 1.47 16.44 -3.70
C ASP A 334 0.48 15.98 -2.64
N GLU A 335 0.96 15.88 -1.41
CA GLU A 335 0.21 15.38 -0.28
C GLU A 335 -1.02 16.27 0.03
N PRO A 336 -0.88 17.60 0.24
CA PRO A 336 -2.02 18.49 0.42
C PRO A 336 -3.10 18.34 -0.66
N LEU A 337 -2.69 18.26 -1.93
CA LEU A 337 -3.63 18.13 -3.03
C LEU A 337 -4.29 16.74 -3.07
N SER A 338 -3.62 15.68 -2.60
CA SER A 338 -4.20 14.34 -2.50
C SER A 338 -5.38 14.29 -1.52
N HIS A 339 -5.25 14.88 -0.33
CA HIS A 339 -6.35 15.00 0.65
C HIS A 339 -7.51 15.81 0.07
N LEU A 340 -7.19 16.93 -0.57
CA LEU A 340 -8.20 17.78 -1.20
C LEU A 340 -8.96 17.07 -2.32
N ILE A 341 -8.31 16.19 -3.09
CA ILE A 341 -8.96 15.44 -4.17
C ILE A 341 -9.95 14.42 -3.61
N TYR A 342 -9.58 13.64 -2.58
CA TYR A 342 -10.51 12.72 -1.94
C TYR A 342 -11.70 13.47 -1.31
N ALA A 343 -11.43 14.60 -0.66
CA ALA A 343 -12.45 15.48 -0.10
C ALA A 343 -13.42 16.02 -1.16
N ALA A 344 -12.90 16.46 -2.31
CA ALA A 344 -13.69 17.07 -3.37
C ALA A 344 -14.45 16.06 -4.23
N ALA A 345 -13.90 14.86 -4.44
CA ALA A 345 -14.48 13.85 -5.32
C ALA A 345 -15.81 13.33 -4.77
N ASP A 346 -16.89 13.39 -5.54
CA ASP A 346 -18.14 12.72 -5.18
C ASP A 346 -18.03 11.21 -5.39
N ILE A 347 -17.32 10.82 -6.45
CA ILE A 347 -17.08 9.43 -6.84
C ILE A 347 -15.58 9.21 -7.03
N VAL A 348 -15.05 8.10 -6.51
CA VAL A 348 -13.68 7.65 -6.79
C VAL A 348 -13.74 6.33 -7.54
N VAL A 349 -13.13 6.29 -8.74
CA VAL A 349 -13.13 5.08 -9.57
C VAL A 349 -11.84 4.31 -9.34
N VAL A 350 -11.94 2.99 -9.14
CA VAL A 350 -10.79 2.09 -9.01
C VAL A 350 -10.98 0.92 -9.97
N PRO A 351 -10.65 1.08 -11.28
CA PRO A 351 -10.94 0.09 -12.31
C PRO A 351 -9.80 -0.93 -12.47
N SER A 352 -9.06 -1.21 -11.39
CA SER A 352 -7.86 -2.05 -11.42
C SER A 352 -8.17 -3.44 -11.97
N MET A 353 -7.38 -3.90 -12.93
CA MET A 353 -7.45 -5.27 -13.45
C MET A 353 -7.06 -6.29 -12.38
N PHE A 354 -6.21 -5.86 -11.46
CA PHE A 354 -5.71 -6.66 -10.36
C PHE A 354 -5.39 -5.75 -9.17
N GLU A 355 -6.00 -6.05 -8.02
CA GLU A 355 -5.85 -5.24 -6.83
C GLU A 355 -5.72 -6.11 -5.57
N PRO A 356 -4.48 -6.40 -5.11
CA PRO A 356 -4.25 -7.21 -3.92
C PRO A 356 -5.02 -6.71 -2.71
N CYS A 357 -5.02 -5.40 -2.46
CA CYS A 357 -5.89 -4.78 -1.47
C CYS A 357 -6.63 -3.58 -2.05
N GLY A 358 -5.87 -2.58 -2.51
CA GLY A 358 -6.38 -1.24 -2.78
C GLY A 358 -6.57 -0.50 -1.46
N LEU A 359 -5.91 0.66 -1.31
CA LEU A 359 -6.15 1.58 -0.18
C LEU A 359 -7.01 2.77 -0.61
N THR A 360 -7.01 3.07 -1.91
CA THR A 360 -7.71 4.21 -2.52
C THR A 360 -9.19 4.26 -2.17
N GLN A 361 -9.88 3.11 -2.19
CA GLN A 361 -11.30 3.02 -1.87
C GLN A 361 -11.57 3.23 -0.37
N LEU A 362 -10.69 2.75 0.51
CA LEU A 362 -10.80 2.96 1.95
C LEU A 362 -10.64 4.43 2.30
N ILE A 363 -9.63 5.08 1.71
CA ILE A 363 -9.39 6.51 1.84
C ILE A 363 -10.57 7.30 1.25
N ALA A 364 -11.06 6.92 0.07
CA ALA A 364 -12.21 7.57 -0.55
C ALA A 364 -13.44 7.56 0.37
N MET A 365 -13.80 6.40 0.93
CA MET A 365 -14.92 6.26 1.86
C MET A 365 -14.73 7.12 3.10
N ARG A 366 -13.51 7.19 3.65
CA ARG A 366 -13.19 8.05 4.79
C ARG A 366 -13.48 9.53 4.52
N TYR A 367 -13.32 10.00 3.29
CA TYR A 367 -13.62 11.37 2.84
C TYR A 367 -15.03 11.55 2.25
N GLY A 368 -15.90 10.54 2.39
CA GLY A 368 -17.26 10.56 1.84
C GLY A 368 -17.29 10.56 0.31
N ALA A 369 -16.25 10.06 -0.36
CA ALA A 369 -16.25 9.84 -1.80
C ALA A 369 -16.70 8.39 -2.08
N VAL A 370 -17.74 8.23 -2.88
CA VAL A 370 -18.35 6.92 -3.12
C VAL A 370 -17.49 6.12 -4.10
N PRO A 371 -17.01 4.92 -3.72
CA PRO A 371 -16.18 4.12 -4.60
C PRO A 371 -17.00 3.45 -5.72
N VAL A 372 -16.48 3.51 -6.94
CA VAL A 372 -16.90 2.68 -8.09
C VAL A 372 -15.73 1.77 -8.44
N VAL A 373 -15.85 0.46 -8.23
CA VAL A 373 -14.70 -0.45 -8.30
C VAL A 373 -14.95 -1.64 -9.19
N ARG A 374 -13.86 -2.17 -9.77
CA ARG A 374 -13.88 -3.52 -10.33
C ARG A 374 -13.92 -4.53 -9.19
N HIS A 375 -14.74 -5.56 -9.32
CA HIS A 375 -14.89 -6.62 -8.33
C HIS A 375 -13.69 -7.59 -8.40
N THR A 376 -12.58 -7.26 -7.73
CA THR A 376 -11.35 -8.08 -7.69
C THR A 376 -10.57 -7.87 -6.40
N GLY A 377 -9.93 -8.93 -5.90
CA GLY A 377 -9.04 -8.87 -4.74
C GLY A 377 -9.62 -8.08 -3.57
N GLY A 378 -8.85 -7.16 -2.98
CA GLY A 378 -9.32 -6.42 -1.81
C GLY A 378 -10.42 -5.39 -2.09
N LEU A 379 -10.65 -4.99 -3.35
CA LEU A 379 -11.79 -4.13 -3.71
C LEU A 379 -13.11 -4.86 -3.45
N ARG A 380 -13.15 -6.16 -3.79
CA ARG A 380 -14.29 -7.02 -3.46
C ARG A 380 -14.49 -7.13 -1.95
N ASP A 381 -13.43 -7.24 -1.17
CA ASP A 381 -13.53 -7.39 0.29
C ASP A 381 -13.93 -6.12 1.05
N THR A 382 -13.94 -4.97 0.37
CA THR A 382 -14.12 -3.64 1.00
C THR A 382 -15.29 -2.85 0.44
N VAL A 383 -15.65 -3.08 -0.83
CA VAL A 383 -16.79 -2.41 -1.47
C VAL A 383 -17.94 -3.39 -1.63
N PHE A 384 -19.08 -3.01 -1.07
CA PHE A 384 -20.36 -3.70 -1.13
C PHE A 384 -21.29 -2.92 -2.03
N ASP A 385 -21.68 -3.54 -3.14
CA ASP A 385 -22.60 -2.95 -4.10
C ASP A 385 -23.96 -2.63 -3.46
N VAL A 386 -24.44 -1.40 -3.68
CA VAL A 386 -25.71 -0.90 -3.13
C VAL A 386 -26.94 -1.71 -3.53
N ASP A 387 -26.91 -2.36 -4.69
CA ASP A 387 -28.05 -3.13 -5.19
C ASP A 387 -27.96 -4.62 -4.81
N TYR A 388 -26.74 -5.17 -4.72
CA TYR A 388 -26.53 -6.61 -4.71
C TYR A 388 -25.89 -7.17 -3.42
N ASP A 389 -25.25 -6.35 -2.58
CA ASP A 389 -24.41 -6.85 -1.47
C ASP A 389 -24.98 -6.57 -0.06
N LYS A 390 -26.26 -6.21 0.09
CA LYS A 390 -26.83 -5.81 1.39
C LYS A 390 -26.58 -6.81 2.52
N ALA A 391 -26.80 -8.10 2.26
CA ALA A 391 -26.54 -9.16 3.24
C ALA A 391 -25.05 -9.27 3.60
N ARG A 392 -24.17 -9.19 2.59
CA ARG A 392 -22.72 -9.26 2.77
C ARG A 392 -22.20 -8.07 3.57
N ALA A 393 -22.71 -6.88 3.28
CA ALA A 393 -22.38 -5.65 3.97
C ALA A 393 -22.84 -5.68 5.44
N ALA A 394 -24.08 -6.12 5.69
CA ALA A 394 -24.63 -6.21 7.04
C ALA A 394 -23.87 -7.21 7.93
N TRP A 395 -23.47 -8.36 7.36
CA TRP A 395 -22.59 -9.30 8.05
C TRP A 395 -21.23 -8.67 8.37
N GLU A 396 -20.61 -8.01 7.39
CA GLU A 396 -19.27 -7.46 7.58
C GLU A 396 -19.22 -6.32 8.60
N MET A 397 -20.21 -5.42 8.56
CA MET A 397 -20.26 -4.20 9.38
C MET A 397 -20.90 -4.41 10.75
N HIS A 398 -21.89 -5.32 10.85
CA HIS A 398 -22.71 -5.46 12.04
C HIS A 398 -22.82 -6.90 12.54
N GLY A 399 -22.23 -7.89 11.85
CA GLY A 399 -22.38 -9.31 12.21
C GLY A 399 -23.81 -9.84 12.06
N SER A 400 -24.67 -9.13 11.33
CA SER A 400 -26.07 -9.52 11.14
C SER A 400 -26.18 -10.59 10.04
N SER A 401 -26.94 -11.65 10.33
CA SER A 401 -27.31 -12.69 9.36
C SER A 401 -28.65 -12.42 8.67
N ASP A 402 -29.40 -11.39 9.08
CA ASP A 402 -30.71 -11.03 8.53
C ASP A 402 -30.88 -9.51 8.50
N PHE A 403 -30.33 -8.89 7.45
CA PHE A 403 -30.31 -7.45 7.28
C PHE A 403 -31.71 -6.84 7.12
N GLN A 404 -32.69 -7.61 6.63
CA GLN A 404 -34.06 -7.12 6.42
C GLN A 404 -34.79 -6.98 7.75
N ARG A 405 -34.70 -8.02 8.60
CA ARG A 405 -35.28 -7.97 9.94
C ARG A 405 -34.64 -6.88 10.80
N ASP A 406 -33.32 -6.73 10.69
CA ASP A 406 -32.58 -5.76 11.50
C ASP A 406 -32.62 -4.34 10.91
N ASN A 407 -33.23 -4.18 9.73
CA ASN A 407 -33.32 -2.92 8.97
C ASN A 407 -31.94 -2.25 8.76
N LEU A 408 -30.95 -3.06 8.39
CA LEU A 408 -29.56 -2.65 8.20
C LEU A 408 -29.23 -2.58 6.72
N ASP A 409 -28.82 -1.41 6.26
CA ASP A 409 -28.20 -1.23 4.95
C ASP A 409 -26.80 -0.65 5.14
N ALA A 410 -25.80 -1.51 5.02
CA ALA A 410 -24.40 -1.20 5.22
C ALA A 410 -23.60 -1.15 3.89
N THR A 411 -24.28 -1.16 2.74
CA THR A 411 -23.59 -1.10 1.44
C THR A 411 -22.91 0.25 1.26
N ASN A 412 -21.81 0.30 0.48
CA ASN A 412 -20.91 1.44 0.49
C ASN A 412 -20.34 1.83 -0.88
N GLY A 413 -20.83 1.27 -1.98
CA GLY A 413 -20.38 1.70 -3.29
C GLY A 413 -21.04 0.97 -4.45
N PHE A 414 -20.42 1.08 -5.61
CA PHE A 414 -20.86 0.43 -6.84
C PHE A 414 -19.75 -0.46 -7.36
N ALA A 415 -20.09 -1.69 -7.71
CA ALA A 415 -19.16 -2.67 -8.25
C ALA A 415 -19.52 -3.05 -9.69
N PHE A 416 -18.52 -3.41 -10.48
CA PHE A 416 -18.69 -4.04 -11.79
C PHE A 416 -17.78 -5.24 -11.98
N GLU A 417 -18.23 -6.16 -12.84
CA GLU A 417 -17.47 -7.33 -13.28
C GLU A 417 -17.16 -7.21 -14.77
N GLY A 418 -15.94 -7.55 -15.17
CA GLY A 418 -15.46 -7.39 -16.54
C GLY A 418 -14.23 -6.49 -16.64
N THR A 419 -13.65 -6.41 -17.83
CA THR A 419 -12.45 -5.61 -18.12
C THR A 419 -12.66 -4.62 -19.26
N ASP A 420 -13.90 -4.52 -19.75
CA ASP A 420 -14.32 -3.65 -20.84
C ASP A 420 -15.07 -2.41 -20.33
N THR A 421 -15.29 -1.46 -21.24
CA THR A 421 -15.91 -0.18 -20.93
C THR A 421 -17.39 -0.29 -20.61
N THR A 422 -18.09 -1.30 -21.13
CA THR A 422 -19.52 -1.52 -20.87
C THR A 422 -19.75 -1.89 -19.42
N ALA A 423 -18.91 -2.79 -18.89
CA ALA A 423 -18.93 -3.17 -17.49
C ALA A 423 -18.68 -1.96 -16.57
N LEU A 424 -17.67 -1.14 -16.87
CA LEU A 424 -17.40 0.08 -16.13
C LEU A 424 -18.58 1.05 -16.19
N ASP A 425 -19.13 1.28 -17.39
CA ASP A 425 -20.27 2.17 -17.59
C ASP A 425 -21.50 1.73 -16.81
N TYR A 426 -21.73 0.43 -16.69
CA TYR A 426 -22.82 -0.10 -15.89
C TYR A 426 -22.77 0.41 -14.43
N ALA A 427 -21.63 0.30 -13.76
CA ALA A 427 -21.50 0.78 -12.38
C ALA A 427 -21.38 2.30 -12.29
N LEU A 428 -20.59 2.92 -13.17
CA LEU A 428 -20.39 4.37 -13.15
C LEU A 428 -21.68 5.13 -13.43
N ASN A 429 -22.50 4.66 -14.38
CA ASN A 429 -23.77 5.30 -14.68
C ASN A 429 -24.74 5.19 -13.50
N ARG A 430 -24.83 4.04 -12.80
CA ARG A 430 -25.66 3.93 -11.58
C ARG A 430 -25.25 4.95 -10.51
N ALA A 431 -23.95 5.13 -10.29
CA ALA A 431 -23.44 6.10 -9.32
C ALA A 431 -23.79 7.55 -9.72
N ILE A 432 -23.62 7.89 -11.00
CA ILE A 432 -23.94 9.22 -11.54
C ILE A 432 -25.46 9.46 -11.53
N ASP A 433 -26.26 8.46 -11.89
CA ASP A 433 -27.72 8.54 -11.90
C ASP A 433 -28.27 8.76 -10.50
N ALA A 434 -27.73 8.05 -9.49
CA ALA A 434 -28.08 8.29 -8.10
C ALA A 434 -27.75 9.72 -7.67
N TRP A 435 -26.60 10.26 -8.08
CA TRP A 435 -26.21 11.63 -7.76
C TRP A 435 -27.14 12.69 -8.36
N TYR A 436 -27.63 12.49 -9.59
CA TYR A 436 -28.55 13.41 -10.26
C TYR A 436 -30.01 13.24 -9.81
N ASN A 437 -30.48 12.00 -9.76
CA ASN A 437 -31.91 11.69 -9.61
C ASN A 437 -32.34 11.56 -8.15
N ASP A 438 -31.42 11.22 -7.24
CA ASP A 438 -31.69 11.11 -5.80
C ASP A 438 -30.52 11.62 -4.95
N ARG A 439 -30.32 12.94 -5.00
CA ARG A 439 -29.22 13.58 -4.27
C ARG A 439 -29.29 13.36 -2.76
N ALA A 440 -30.50 13.29 -2.19
CA ALA A 440 -30.68 13.08 -0.76
C ALA A 440 -30.20 11.68 -0.34
N TRP A 441 -30.57 10.66 -1.11
CA TRP A 441 -30.05 9.31 -0.91
C TRP A 441 -28.54 9.25 -1.11
N PHE A 442 -28.00 9.89 -2.15
CA PHE A 442 -26.55 9.89 -2.41
C PHE A 442 -25.76 10.53 -1.25
N VAL A 443 -26.24 11.64 -0.69
CA VAL A 443 -25.63 12.25 0.52
C VAL A 443 -25.74 11.30 1.73
N GLY A 444 -26.85 10.55 1.85
CA GLY A 444 -27.00 9.49 2.84
C GLY A 444 -25.97 8.37 2.67
N LEU A 445 -25.68 7.97 1.42
CA LEU A 445 -24.60 7.02 1.11
C LEU A 445 -23.24 7.60 1.49
N GLN A 446 -22.94 8.86 1.16
CA GLN A 446 -21.69 9.52 1.56
C GLN A 446 -21.48 9.52 3.08
N ARG A 447 -22.55 9.79 3.85
CA ARG A 447 -22.51 9.70 5.31
C ARG A 447 -22.17 8.29 5.77
N ARG A 448 -22.92 7.31 5.26
CA ARG A 448 -22.77 5.90 5.62
C ARG A 448 -21.35 5.39 5.37
N VAL A 449 -20.74 5.73 4.23
CA VAL A 449 -19.37 5.26 3.93
C VAL A 449 -18.32 5.88 4.86
N MET A 450 -18.53 7.09 5.36
CA MET A 450 -17.63 7.75 6.31
C MET A 450 -17.69 7.14 7.71
N GLU A 451 -18.84 6.60 8.09
CA GLU A 451 -19.10 5.98 9.40
C GLU A 451 -18.50 4.58 9.53
N GLN A 452 -18.08 3.96 8.42
CA GLN A 452 -17.49 2.62 8.43
C GLN A 452 -16.04 2.63 8.91
N ASP A 453 -15.71 1.71 9.82
CA ASP A 453 -14.34 1.54 10.30
C ASP A 453 -13.51 0.66 9.35
N TRP A 454 -12.61 1.32 8.62
CA TRP A 454 -11.61 0.69 7.75
C TRP A 454 -10.18 0.80 8.28
N SER A 455 -10.03 1.09 9.57
CA SER A 455 -8.74 1.19 10.24
C SER A 455 -8.10 -0.18 10.46
N TRP A 456 -6.94 -0.17 11.10
CA TRP A 456 -6.24 -1.37 11.54
C TRP A 456 -6.92 -2.13 12.68
N ASN A 457 -7.98 -1.59 13.30
CA ASN A 457 -8.63 -2.20 14.47
C ASN A 457 -9.01 -3.67 14.25
N LYS A 458 -9.70 -3.97 13.14
CA LYS A 458 -10.14 -5.34 12.82
C LYS A 458 -8.98 -6.20 12.27
N PRO A 459 -8.22 -5.79 11.24
CA PRO A 459 -7.10 -6.59 10.74
C PRO A 459 -6.02 -6.91 11.78
N ALA A 460 -5.78 -6.02 12.75
CA ALA A 460 -4.80 -6.26 13.80
C ALA A 460 -5.13 -7.52 14.61
N LEU A 461 -6.42 -7.81 14.84
CA LEU A 461 -6.86 -9.02 15.54
C LEU A 461 -6.53 -10.27 14.72
N ASP A 462 -6.76 -10.23 13.41
CA ASP A 462 -6.42 -11.33 12.49
C ASP A 462 -4.90 -11.58 12.48
N TYR A 463 -4.08 -10.52 12.50
CA TYR A 463 -2.63 -10.66 12.62
C TYR A 463 -2.21 -11.24 13.98
N ILE A 464 -2.85 -10.84 15.07
CA ILE A 464 -2.60 -11.43 16.40
C ILE A 464 -2.92 -12.93 16.38
N GLU A 465 -4.02 -13.33 15.78
CA GLU A 465 -4.38 -14.74 15.62
C GLU A 465 -3.36 -15.49 14.75
N LEU A 466 -2.93 -14.90 13.63
CA LEU A 466 -1.88 -15.44 12.78
C LEU A 466 -0.58 -15.69 13.56
N TYR A 467 -0.16 -14.72 14.38
CA TYR A 467 1.04 -14.79 15.20
C TYR A 467 0.93 -15.87 16.29
N ALA A 468 -0.22 -15.95 16.96
CA ALA A 468 -0.51 -16.97 17.94
C ALA A 468 -0.49 -18.38 17.32
N ASN A 469 -1.05 -18.53 16.12
CA ASN A 469 -1.06 -19.81 15.40
C ASN A 469 0.33 -20.22 14.89
N ALA A 470 1.15 -19.27 14.43
CA ALA A 470 2.53 -19.54 14.05
C ALA A 470 3.40 -19.97 15.25
N SER A 471 3.09 -19.47 16.45
CA SER A 471 3.84 -19.78 17.68
C SER A 471 3.56 -21.17 18.24
N LYS A 472 2.45 -21.81 17.86
CA LYS A 472 2.07 -23.18 18.28
C LYS A 472 2.76 -24.29 17.45
N GLN A 473 3.33 -23.91 16.31
CA GLN A 473 4.04 -24.81 15.37
C GLN A 473 5.54 -24.67 15.57
#